data_AF-A0A0A9I0K2-F1
#
_entry.id   AF-A0A0A9I0K2-F1
#
_cell.length_a   1.000
_cell.length_b   1.000
_cell.length_c   1.000
_cell.angle_alpha   90.00
_cell.angle_beta   90.00
_cell.angle_gamma   90.00
#
_symmetry.space_group_name_H-M   'P 1'
#
loop_
_entity.id
_entity.type
_entity.pdbx_description
1 polymer ?
#
loop_
_entity_poly.entity_id
_entity_poly.type
_entity_poly.pdbx_seq_one_letter_code
_entity_poly.pdbx_strand_id
1 'polypeptide(L)' 'MFESSIEVRLGNGMLALFWTDKWLEGQSIQLLALDLFQAITNRAARRHTVCQVLQDRQWIRDITGP' A
#
# COMPACT_ATOMS: atom_id res chain seq x y z
N MET A 1 -15.50 22.83 14.50
CA MET A 1 -15.01 22.01 13.37
C MET A 1 -15.02 20.57 13.85
N PHE A 2 -15.75 19.69 13.17
CA PHE A 2 -15.75 18.26 13.52
C PHE A 2 -14.56 17.61 12.82
N GLU A 3 -13.51 17.31 13.57
CA GLU A 3 -12.49 16.36 13.13
C GLU A 3 -13.12 14.97 13.15
N SER A 4 -13.86 14.66 12.09
CA SER A 4 -14.34 13.31 11.84
C SER A 4 -13.10 12.42 11.67
N SER A 5 -12.76 11.66 12.71
CA SER A 5 -11.76 10.61 12.63
C SER A 5 -12.31 9.55 11.66
N ILE A 6 -11.95 9.66 10.38
CA ILE A 6 -12.30 8.67 9.37
C ILE A 6 -11.39 7.47 9.63
N GLU A 7 -11.85 6.54 10.47
CA GLU A 7 -11.23 5.22 10.58
C GLU A 7 -11.46 4.48 9.25
N VAL A 8 -10.48 4.52 8.35
CA VAL A 8 -10.44 3.61 7.20
C VAL A 8 -10.09 2.24 7.74
N ARG A 9 -11.11 1.46 8.12
CA ARG A 9 -10.92 0.06 8.47
C ARG A 9 -10.64 -0.72 7.20
N LEU A 10 -9.41 -1.22 7.08
CA LEU A 10 -9.09 -2.19 6.07
C LEU A 10 -10.01 -3.40 6.27
N GLY A 11 -10.89 -3.67 5.31
CA GLY A 11 -11.73 -4.86 5.32
C GLY A 11 -10.90 -6.12 5.01
N ASN A 12 -11.29 -6.88 3.99
CA ASN A 12 -10.54 -8.07 3.55
C ASN A 12 -9.20 -7.78 2.82
N GLY A 13 -8.82 -6.51 2.66
CA GLY A 13 -7.60 -6.10 1.95
C GLY A 13 -7.54 -6.51 0.48
N MET A 14 -8.63 -7.04 -0.11
CA MET A 14 -8.65 -7.50 -1.51
C MET A 14 -8.89 -6.37 -2.50
N LEU A 15 -9.43 -5.25 -2.05
CA LEU A 15 -9.72 -4.07 -2.87
C LEU A 15 -8.72 -2.93 -2.64
N ALA A 16 -8.03 -2.92 -1.51
CA ALA A 16 -7.03 -1.91 -1.18
C ALA A 16 -5.70 -2.24 -1.84
N LEU A 17 -5.10 -1.30 -2.55
CA LEU A 17 -3.76 -1.39 -3.12
C LEU A 17 -2.70 -1.26 -2.02
N PHE A 18 -1.72 -2.14 -2.04
CA PHE A 18 -0.69 -2.17 -1.00
C PHE A 18 0.18 -0.91 -0.98
N TRP A 19 0.48 -0.33 -2.15
CA TRP A 19 1.43 0.77 -2.24
C TRP A 19 0.77 2.16 -2.14
N THR A 20 -0.38 2.34 -2.78
CA THR A 20 -1.00 3.66 -2.98
C THR A 20 -2.14 3.94 -2.01
N ASP A 21 -2.86 2.92 -1.53
CA ASP A 21 -4.04 3.14 -0.71
C ASP A 21 -3.69 3.34 0.76
N LYS A 22 -4.54 4.09 1.46
CA LYS A 22 -4.38 4.46 2.87
C LYS A 22 -4.86 3.35 3.80
N TRP A 23 -4.20 2.19 3.75
CA TRP A 23 -4.62 1.02 4.52
C TRP A 23 -3.84 0.83 5.81
N LEU A 24 -2.69 1.49 5.99
CA LEU A 24 -1.84 1.34 7.16
C LEU A 24 -2.01 2.57 8.05
N GLU A 25 -2.81 2.45 9.12
CA GLU A 25 -3.08 3.54 10.08
C GLU A 25 -3.61 4.83 9.39
N GLY A 26 -4.37 4.68 8.30
CA GLY A 26 -4.86 5.82 7.50
C GLY A 26 -3.80 6.50 6.62
N GLN A 27 -2.61 5.93 6.53
CA GLN A 27 -1.51 6.34 5.65
C GLN A 27 -1.30 5.29 4.55
N SER A 28 -0.73 5.73 3.42
CA SER A 28 -0.28 4.83 2.36
C SER A 28 1.22 4.58 2.49
N ILE A 29 1.69 3.42 2.02
CA ILE A 29 3.12 3.11 2.04
C ILE A 29 3.92 4.08 1.18
N GLN A 30 3.35 4.57 0.07
CA GLN A 30 3.95 5.63 -0.74
C GLN A 30 4.30 6.89 0.08
N LEU A 31 3.47 7.25 1.07
CA LEU A 31 3.73 8.42 1.93
C LEU A 31 4.72 8.10 3.05
N LEU A 32 4.65 6.90 3.61
CA LEU A 32 5.51 6.48 4.72
C LEU A 32 6.95 6.15 4.26
N ALA A 33 7.10 5.61 3.07
CA ALA A 33 8.37 5.12 2.53
C ALA A 33 8.51 5.52 1.05
N LEU A 34 8.66 6.82 0.81
CA LEU A 34 8.79 7.36 -0.55
C LEU A 34 10.01 6.77 -1.29
N ASP A 35 11.13 6.58 -0.59
CA ASP A 35 12.35 6.00 -1.17
C ASP A 35 12.13 4.55 -1.62
N LEU A 36 11.36 3.78 -0.84
CA LEU A 36 10.96 2.43 -1.21
C LEU A 36 10.02 2.44 -2.42
N PHE A 37 9.08 3.39 -2.44
CA PHE A 37 8.14 3.56 -3.55
C PHE A 37 8.82 4.01 -4.85
N GLN A 38 9.98 4.69 -4.77
CA GLN A 38 10.77 5.03 -5.96
C GLN A 38 11.46 3.81 -6.58
N ALA A 39 11.77 2.78 -5.78
CA ALA A 39 12.41 1.56 -6.23
C ALA A 39 11.46 0.53 -6.88
N ILE A 40 10.15 0.79 -6.85
CA ILE A 40 9.13 -0.07 -7.46
C ILE A 40 8.61 0.50 -8.78
N THR A 41 8.11 -0.38 -9.65
CA THR A 41 7.46 0.07 -10.89
C THR A 41 6.02 0.52 -10.66
N ASN A 42 5.54 1.50 -11.46
CA ASN A 42 4.14 1.96 -11.40
C ASN A 42 3.13 0.82 -11.68
N ARG A 43 3.57 -0.20 -12.43
CA ARG A 43 2.78 -1.41 -12.68
C ARG A 43 2.60 -2.23 -11.40
N ALA A 44 3.66 -2.44 -10.63
CA ALA A 44 3.60 -3.15 -9.36
C ALA A 44 2.72 -2.40 -8.35
N ALA A 45 2.89 -1.07 -8.26
CA ALA A 45 2.11 -0.21 -7.37
C ALA A 45 0.58 -0.33 -7.54
N ARG A 46 0.11 -0.58 -8.77
CA ARG A 46 -1.32 -0.62 -9.12
C ARG A 46 -1.91 -2.02 -9.24
N ARG A 47 -1.09 -3.07 -9.17
CA ARG A 47 -1.52 -4.44 -9.49
C ARG A 47 -1.80 -5.27 -8.24
N HIS A 48 -1.07 -5.01 -7.16
CA HIS A 48 -1.11 -5.85 -5.98
C HIS A 48 -1.94 -5.23 -4.86
N THR A 49 -2.89 -6.01 -4.35
CA THR A 49 -3.73 -5.63 -3.21
C THR A 49 -3.08 -6.06 -1.90
N VAL A 50 -3.46 -5.43 -0.79
CA VAL A 50 -2.89 -5.69 0.53
C VAL A 50 -2.94 -7.17 0.90
N CYS A 51 -4.06 -7.83 0.63
CA CYS A 51 -4.24 -9.26 0.90
C CYS A 51 -3.25 -10.13 0.11
N GLN A 52 -3.10 -9.88 -1.20
CA GLN A 52 -2.17 -10.63 -2.06
C GLN A 52 -0.71 -10.41 -1.64
N VAL A 53 -0.36 -9.17 -1.31
CA VAL A 53 1.00 -8.81 -0.93
C VAL A 53 1.40 -9.40 0.41
N LEU A 54 0.51 -9.34 1.42
CA LEU A 54 0.80 -9.83 2.76
C LEU A 54 0.85 -11.36 2.82
N GLN A 55 0.02 -12.04 2.03
CA GLN A 55 -0.06 -13.50 2.03
C GLN A 55 1.23 -14.15 1.50
N ASP A 56 1.82 -13.61 0.43
CA ASP A 56 2.97 -14.23 -0.24
C ASP A 56 4.28 -13.41 -0.12
N ARG A 57 4.27 -12.32 0.64
CA ARG A 57 5.37 -11.33 0.69
C ARG A 57 5.80 -10.85 -0.72
N GLN A 58 4.84 -10.77 -1.64
CA GLN A 58 5.11 -10.45 -3.04
C GLN A 58 5.68 -9.04 -3.25
N TRP A 59 5.46 -8.11 -2.31
CA TRP A 59 6.03 -6.75 -2.37
C TRP A 59 7.55 -6.73 -2.46
N ILE A 60 8.24 -7.76 -1.98
CA ILE A 60 9.71 -7.84 -2.09
C ILE A 60 10.12 -7.96 -3.57
N ARG A 61 9.31 -8.65 -4.40
CA ARG A 61 9.53 -8.78 -5.84
C ARG A 61 9.17 -7.52 -6.63
N ASP A 62 8.32 -6.67 -6.06
CA ASP A 62 7.97 -5.39 -6.66
C ASP A 62 9.13 -4.39 -6.60
N ILE A 63 10.05 -4.58 -5.65
CA ILE A 63 11.26 -3.78 -5.47
C ILE A 63 12.28 -4.24 -6.51
N THR A 64 12.36 -3.47 -7.59
CA THR A 64 13.31 -3.69 -8.68
C THR A 64 14.70 -3.15 -8.37
N GLY A 65 14.82 -2.26 -7.36
CA GLY A 65 16.07 -1.55 -7.08
C GLY A 65 16.37 -0.45 -8.12
N PRO A 66 17.35 0.42 -7.86
CA PRO A 66 17.84 1.40 -8.83
C PRO A 66 18.62 0.76 -9.99
#